data_AF-A0A9D7ITX7-F1
#
_entry.id   AF-A0A9D7ITX7-F1
#
_cell.length_a   1.000
_cell.length_b   1.000
_cell.length_c   1.000
_cell.angle_alpha   90.00
_cell.angle_beta   90.00
_cell.angle_gamma   90.00
#
_symmetry.space_group_name_H-M   'P 1'
#
loop_
_entity.id
_entity.type
_entity.pdbx_description
1 polymer ?
#
loop_
_entity_poly.entity_id
_entity_poly.type
_entity_poly.pdbx_seq_one_letter_code
_entity_poly.pdbx_strand_id
1 'polypeptide(L)'
;MGNEGTWNRDGVILFSGSAAIYRVPATGGEPVPTLRAEQPGLYRFPIFLPDGRHFLVLTAQPGAMELHLAALDRQETTPLLAADSQASYANGHLLFARAGALLAAPFDADSLKLTGESFVVADKVRVSPTPAGSFRLRQRQPGLRSEHSHRHSATDLAGSHGQAARHGRASGRV
;
A
#
# COMPACT_ATOMS: atom_id res chain seq x y z
N MET A 1 -4.96 15.87 -1.75
CA MET A 1 -5.34 14.57 -2.35
C MET A 1 -4.03 13.92 -2.78
N GLY A 2 -3.61 12.71 -2.41
CA GLY A 2 -4.20 11.61 -1.66
C GLY A 2 -3.36 10.39 -2.05
N ASN A 3 -2.18 10.23 -1.45
CA ASN A 3 -1.17 9.24 -1.88
C ASN A 3 -0.63 8.38 -0.72
N GLU A 4 -1.35 8.33 0.40
CA GLU A 4 -0.92 7.64 1.61
C GLU A 4 -1.82 6.42 1.81
N GLY A 5 -1.54 5.31 1.12
CA GLY A 5 -2.37 4.11 1.22
C GLY A 5 -1.59 2.81 1.09
N THR A 6 -2.15 1.75 1.67
CA THR A 6 -1.57 0.40 1.73
C THR A 6 -2.66 -0.64 1.46
N TRP A 7 -2.28 -1.79 0.92
CA TRP A 7 -3.20 -2.87 0.56
C TRP A 7 -2.73 -4.18 1.18
N ASN A 8 -3.62 -4.90 1.89
CA ASN A 8 -3.32 -6.24 2.42
C ASN A 8 -3.74 -7.36 1.43
N ARG A 9 -3.39 -8.60 1.77
CA ARG A 9 -3.70 -9.79 0.96
C ARG A 9 -5.19 -10.13 0.90
N ASP A 10 -5.99 -9.62 1.84
CA ASP A 10 -7.42 -9.93 1.98
C ASP A 10 -8.30 -8.96 1.19
N GLY A 11 -7.70 -8.11 0.35
CA GLY A 11 -8.48 -7.17 -0.45
C GLY A 11 -8.86 -5.89 0.30
N VAL A 12 -8.20 -5.52 1.40
CA VAL A 12 -8.49 -4.30 2.16
C VAL A 12 -7.47 -3.22 1.85
N ILE A 13 -7.92 -2.06 1.39
CA ILE A 13 -7.10 -0.88 1.18
C ILE A 13 -7.29 0.05 2.38
N LEU A 14 -6.19 0.49 3.00
CA LEU A 14 -6.17 1.60 3.94
C LEU A 14 -5.65 2.86 3.28
N PHE A 15 -6.18 4.01 3.69
CA PHE A 15 -5.63 5.30 3.30
C PHE A 15 -5.88 6.39 4.33
N SER A 16 -5.02 7.40 4.36
CA SER A 16 -5.16 8.56 5.25
C SER A 16 -6.21 9.55 4.74
N GLY A 17 -7.12 9.94 5.62
CA GLY A 17 -7.98 11.11 5.46
C GLY A 17 -7.74 12.14 6.56
N SER A 18 -8.48 13.25 6.52
CA SER A 18 -8.36 14.29 7.54
C SER A 18 -8.84 13.80 8.92
N ALA A 19 -9.96 13.09 8.98
CA ALA A 19 -10.59 12.70 10.25
C ALA A 19 -10.25 11.27 10.72
N ALA A 20 -9.63 10.44 9.87
CA ALA A 20 -9.36 9.04 10.18
C ALA A 20 -8.34 8.42 9.21
N ILE A 21 -7.81 7.25 9.58
CA ILE A 21 -7.44 6.23 8.60
C ILE A 21 -8.72 5.52 8.17
N TYR A 22 -8.97 5.49 6.87
CA TYR A 22 -10.12 4.83 6.28
C TYR A 22 -9.72 3.47 5.70
N ARG A 23 -10.69 2.56 5.66
CA ARG A 23 -10.60 1.30 4.94
C ARG A 23 -11.67 1.19 3.87
N VAL A 24 -11.34 0.58 2.74
CA VAL A 24 -12.27 0.25 1.67
C VAL A 24 -11.90 -1.11 1.06
N PRO A 25 -12.87 -1.94 0.66
CA PRO A 25 -12.58 -3.13 -0.13
C PRO A 25 -11.91 -2.76 -1.47
N ALA A 26 -10.98 -3.58 -1.93
CA ALA A 26 -10.31 -3.41 -3.22
C ALA A 26 -11.27 -3.57 -4.41
N THR A 27 -12.40 -4.24 -4.19
CA THR A 27 -13.52 -4.31 -5.13
C THR A 27 -14.30 -2.99 -5.24
N GLY A 28 -13.94 -1.98 -4.44
CA GLY A 28 -14.68 -0.73 -4.29
C GLY A 28 -15.73 -0.80 -3.17
N GLY A 29 -16.33 0.36 -2.89
CA GLY A 29 -17.33 0.54 -1.84
C GLY A 29 -17.18 1.88 -1.13
N GLU A 30 -18.05 2.14 -0.16
CA GLU A 30 -17.96 3.31 0.70
C GLU A 30 -16.78 3.14 1.68
N PRO A 31 -15.86 4.12 1.80
CA PRO A 31 -14.80 4.07 2.79
C PRO A 31 -15.35 4.18 4.21
N VAL A 32 -14.91 3.30 5.10
CA VAL A 32 -15.31 3.27 6.51
C VAL A 32 -14.11 3.65 7.38
N PRO A 33 -14.27 4.50 8.42
CA PRO A 33 -13.17 4.83 9.32
C PRO A 33 -12.73 3.58 10.11
N THR A 34 -11.43 3.29 10.09
CA THR A 34 -10.82 2.21 10.89
C THR A 34 -10.18 2.77 12.16
N LEU A 35 -9.50 3.90 12.07
CA LEU A 35 -8.84 4.58 13.19
C LEU A 35 -9.18 6.07 13.14
N ARG A 36 -10.01 6.55 14.07
CA ARG A 36 -10.45 7.95 14.11
C ARG A 36 -9.38 8.83 14.73
N ALA A 37 -9.16 9.99 14.13
CA ALA A 37 -8.24 11.00 14.63
C ALA A 37 -8.95 12.00 15.54
N GLU A 38 -8.36 12.28 16.70
CA GLU A 38 -8.84 13.32 17.64
C GLU A 38 -8.66 14.74 17.08
N GLN A 39 -7.71 14.91 16.16
CA GLN A 39 -7.46 16.17 15.45
C GLN A 39 -7.18 15.92 13.98
N PRO A 40 -7.54 16.85 13.08
CA PRO A 40 -7.37 16.65 11.64
C PRO A 40 -5.92 16.35 11.24
N GLY A 41 -5.72 15.26 10.49
CA GLY A 41 -4.42 14.89 9.92
C GLY A 41 -3.43 14.30 10.93
N LEU A 42 -3.90 13.88 12.11
CA LEU A 42 -3.09 13.23 13.14
C LEU A 42 -2.40 11.96 12.64
N TYR A 43 -3.13 11.13 11.88
CA TYR A 43 -2.69 9.81 11.44
C TYR A 43 -2.37 9.80 9.94
N ARG A 44 -1.15 9.40 9.59
CA ARG A 44 -0.61 9.49 8.22
C ARG A 44 0.15 8.23 7.82
N PHE A 45 0.26 8.00 6.51
CA PHE A 45 1.07 6.93 5.92
C PHE A 45 0.85 5.53 6.51
N PRO A 46 -0.38 4.97 6.44
CA PRO A 46 -0.62 3.62 6.94
C PRO A 46 0.20 2.60 6.15
N ILE A 47 0.80 1.62 6.84
CA ILE A 47 1.53 0.50 6.23
C ILE A 47 1.10 -0.79 6.89
N PHE A 48 0.52 -1.71 6.11
CA PHE A 48 0.12 -3.02 6.64
C PHE A 48 1.34 -3.84 7.06
N LEU A 49 1.18 -4.55 8.18
CA LEU A 49 2.08 -5.62 8.59
C LEU A 49 1.69 -6.94 7.91
N PRO A 50 2.58 -7.96 7.94
CA PRO A 50 2.37 -9.23 7.21
C PRO A 50 1.10 -9.99 7.58
N ASP A 51 0.56 -9.78 8.78
CA ASP A 51 -0.64 -10.46 9.24
C ASP A 51 -1.94 -9.94 8.58
N GLY A 52 -1.86 -8.78 7.90
CA GLY A 52 -2.99 -8.13 7.23
C GLY A 52 -3.99 -7.46 8.16
N ARG A 53 -3.78 -7.50 9.48
CA ARG A 53 -4.69 -6.93 10.49
C ARG A 53 -4.10 -5.74 11.23
N HIS A 54 -2.80 -5.77 11.47
CA HIS A 54 -2.09 -4.67 12.09
C HIS A 54 -1.44 -3.79 11.03
N PHE A 55 -1.27 -2.52 11.36
CA PHE A 55 -0.61 -1.57 10.50
C PHE A 55 0.16 -0.55 11.32
N LEU A 56 1.22 -0.02 10.73
CA LEU A 56 1.95 1.11 11.25
C LEU A 56 1.29 2.39 10.79
N VAL A 57 1.31 3.42 11.62
CA VAL A 57 0.83 4.75 11.29
C VAL A 57 1.79 5.78 11.86
N LEU A 58 2.08 6.81 11.08
CA LEU A 58 2.83 7.97 11.55
C LEU A 58 1.85 8.93 12.23
N THR A 59 2.10 9.25 13.49
CA THR A 59 1.40 10.28 14.23
C THR A 59 2.13 11.61 14.07
N ALA A 60 1.36 12.66 13.82
CA ALA A 60 1.88 14.02 13.70
C ALA A 60 1.21 14.90 14.75
N GLN A 61 1.90 15.11 15.87
CA GLN A 61 1.55 16.09 16.89
C GLN A 61 2.40 17.35 16.72
N PRO A 62 1.95 18.51 17.27
CA PRO A 62 2.78 19.70 17.28
C PRO A 62 4.14 19.43 17.91
N GLY A 63 5.22 19.57 17.11
CA GLY A 63 6.60 19.42 17.57
C GLY A 63 7.13 17.98 17.70
N ALA A 64 6.31 16.96 17.41
CA ALA A 64 6.75 15.56 17.50
C ALA A 64 6.04 14.67 16.47
N MET A 65 6.80 13.73 15.92
CA MET A 65 6.29 12.69 15.04
C MET A 65 6.75 11.33 15.57
N GLU A 66 5.80 10.39 15.66
CA GLU A 66 6.04 9.07 16.21
C GLU A 66 5.43 7.99 15.32
N LEU A 67 6.08 6.83 15.27
CA LEU A 67 5.54 5.65 14.64
C LEU A 67 4.72 4.87 15.67
N HIS A 68 3.47 4.60 15.35
CA HIS A 68 2.56 3.85 16.19
C HIS A 68 2.12 2.55 15.50
N LEU A 69 1.84 1.54 16.32
CA LEU A 69 1.14 0.33 15.94
C LEU A 69 -0.38 0.54 16.12
N ALA A 70 -1.15 0.14 15.12
CA ALA A 70 -2.60 0.15 15.13
C ALA A 70 -3.18 -1.16 14.57
N ALA A 71 -4.48 -1.37 14.75
CA ALA A 71 -5.21 -2.55 14.27
C ALA A 71 -6.52 -2.15 13.59
N LEU A 72 -6.99 -2.97 12.65
CA LEU A 72 -8.24 -2.71 11.91
C LEU A 72 -9.50 -2.66 12.80
N ASP A 73 -9.45 -3.27 13.97
CA ASP A 73 -10.58 -3.53 14.88
C ASP A 73 -10.45 -2.78 16.22
N ARG A 74 -9.49 -1.86 16.37
CA ARG A 74 -9.26 -1.09 17.60
C ARG A 74 -9.05 0.39 17.30
N GLN A 75 -9.40 1.25 18.25
CA GLN A 75 -9.18 2.70 18.14
C GLN A 75 -7.90 3.14 18.86
N GLU A 76 -7.41 2.33 19.80
CA GLU A 76 -6.16 2.58 20.49
C GLU A 76 -4.96 2.31 19.59
N THR A 77 -3.91 3.09 19.78
CA THR A 77 -2.61 2.87 19.15
C THR A 77 -1.54 2.69 20.20
N THR A 78 -0.48 1.95 19.87
CA THR A 78 0.68 1.77 20.75
C THR A 78 1.87 2.52 20.16
N PRO A 79 2.46 3.50 20.86
CA PRO A 79 3.68 4.16 20.39
C PRO A 79 4.83 3.15 20.31
N LEU A 80 5.61 3.20 19.24
CA LEU A 80 6.77 2.32 19.04
C LEU A 80 8.07 3.11 19.17
N LEU A 81 8.23 4.16 18.38
CA LEU A 81 9.46 4.96 18.32
C LEU A 81 9.19 6.35 17.72
N ALA A 82 10.06 7.30 18.03
CA ALA A 82 10.05 8.60 17.34
C ALA A 82 10.59 8.46 15.91
N ALA A 83 9.97 9.13 14.94
CA ALA A 83 10.35 9.09 13.53
C ALA A 83 9.97 10.40 12.84
N ASP A 84 10.78 10.85 11.88
CA ASP A 84 10.54 12.07 11.11
C ASP A 84 9.88 11.78 9.74
N SER A 85 9.63 10.50 9.43
CA SER A 85 9.06 10.04 8.17
C SER A 85 8.10 8.87 8.34
N GLN A 86 7.37 8.52 7.28
CA GLN A 86 6.73 7.20 7.19
C GLN A 86 7.76 6.09 7.40
N ALA A 87 7.29 4.94 7.87
CA ALA A 87 8.10 3.74 7.97
C ALA A 87 7.88 2.80 6.78
N SER A 88 8.76 1.81 6.64
CA SER A 88 8.53 0.60 5.86
C SER A 88 8.91 -0.61 6.72
N TYR A 89 8.12 -1.67 6.65
CA TYR A 89 8.49 -2.96 7.22
C TYR A 89 9.17 -3.83 6.17
N ALA A 90 10.35 -4.36 6.47
CA ALA A 90 11.05 -5.31 5.61
C ALA A 90 11.93 -6.24 6.46
N ASN A 91 11.83 -7.56 6.21
CA ASN A 91 12.71 -8.58 6.80
C ASN A 91 12.92 -8.42 8.32
N GLY A 92 11.84 -8.28 9.10
CA GLY A 92 11.92 -8.14 10.56
C GLY A 92 12.47 -6.79 11.05
N HIS A 93 12.43 -5.75 10.22
CA HIS A 93 12.89 -4.42 10.58
C HIS A 93 11.88 -3.34 10.18
N LEU A 94 11.79 -2.30 11.00
CA LEU A 94 11.17 -1.03 10.66
C LEU A 94 12.25 -0.08 10.16
N LEU A 95 12.12 0.37 8.91
CA LEU A 95 13.00 1.37 8.32
C LEU A 95 12.31 2.73 8.32
N PHE A 96 12.98 3.75 8.83
CA PHE A 96 12.43 5.10 8.99
C PHE A 96 13.55 6.14 9.03
N ALA A 97 13.24 7.39 8.70
CA ALA A 97 14.18 8.48 8.85
C ALA A 97 13.99 9.16 10.21
N ARG A 98 15.11 9.56 10.83
CA ARG A 98 15.12 10.40 12.03
C ARG A 98 16.43 11.17 12.10
N ALA A 99 16.37 12.45 12.48
CA ALA A 99 17.54 13.31 12.67
C ALA A 99 18.51 13.33 11.47
N GLY A 100 17.98 13.26 10.25
CA GLY A 100 18.77 13.27 9.01
C GLY A 100 19.48 11.95 8.66
N ALA A 101 19.15 10.85 9.34
CA ALA A 101 19.64 9.50 9.03
C ALA A 101 18.48 8.56 8.69
N LEU A 102 18.76 7.53 7.89
CA LEU A 102 17.91 6.36 7.74
C LEU A 102 18.32 5.34 8.79
N LEU A 103 17.37 4.92 9.63
CA LEU A 103 17.56 3.93 10.66
C LEU A 103 16.76 2.67 10.37
N ALA A 104 17.20 1.56 10.95
CA ALA A 104 16.44 0.34 11.07
C ALA A 104 16.28 -0.02 12.55
N ALA A 105 15.08 -0.43 12.95
CA ALA A 105 14.81 -1.01 14.26
C ALA A 105 14.34 -2.46 14.09
N PRO A 106 14.95 -3.44 14.79
CA PRO A 106 14.46 -4.80 14.81
C PRO A 106 13.02 -4.87 15.32
N PHE A 107 12.15 -5.55 14.58
CA PHE A 107 10.72 -5.65 14.87
C PHE A 107 10.21 -7.05 14.53
N ASP A 108 9.66 -7.71 15.55
CA ASP A 108 8.98 -8.98 15.41
C ASP A 108 7.51 -8.71 15.06
N ALA A 109 7.11 -9.08 13.85
CA ALA A 109 5.75 -8.88 13.36
C ALA A 109 4.74 -9.88 13.92
N ASP A 110 5.18 -10.99 14.52
CA ASP A 110 4.31 -11.97 15.16
C ASP A 110 3.95 -11.53 16.57
N SER A 111 4.94 -11.04 17.34
CA SER A 111 4.72 -10.49 18.68
C SER A 111 4.38 -9.00 18.70
N LEU A 112 4.50 -8.32 17.56
CA LEU A 112 4.23 -6.89 17.33
C LEU A 112 5.08 -5.96 18.21
N LYS A 113 6.37 -6.30 18.38
CA LYS A 113 7.28 -5.60 19.30
C LYS A 113 8.60 -5.27 18.65
N LEU A 114 9.17 -4.15 19.09
CA LEU A 114 10.59 -3.87 18.89
C LEU A 114 11.42 -4.88 19.69
N THR A 115 12.41 -5.47 19.05
CA THR A 115 13.27 -6.51 19.64
C THR A 115 14.70 -6.05 19.90
N GLY A 116 15.00 -4.79 19.58
CA GLY A 116 16.30 -4.19 19.82
C GLY A 116 16.32 -2.70 19.56
N GLU A 117 17.47 -2.08 19.81
CA GLU A 117 17.68 -0.67 19.55
C GLU A 117 17.78 -0.37 18.04
N SER A 118 17.46 0.88 17.68
CA SER A 118 17.62 1.34 16.31
C SER A 118 19.09 1.55 15.95
N PHE A 119 19.48 1.19 14.74
CA PHE A 119 20.83 1.43 14.22
C PHE A 119 20.77 2.16 12.87
N VAL A 120 21.84 2.91 12.58
CA VAL A 120 21.94 3.69 11.33
C VAL A 120 22.22 2.75 10.17
N VAL A 121 21.39 2.85 9.13
CA VAL A 121 21.59 2.15 7.85
C VAL A 121 22.31 3.06 6.85
N ALA A 122 21.97 4.36 6.85
CA ALA A 122 22.62 5.37 6.03
C ALA A 122 22.52 6.75 6.69
N ASP A 123 23.51 7.61 6.47
CA ASP A 123 23.53 8.99 6.90
C ASP A 123 23.06 9.96 5.78
N LYS A 124 22.83 11.22 6.15
CA LYS A 124 22.53 12.34 5.22
C LYS A 124 21.30 12.12 4.33
N VAL A 125 20.26 11.51 4.90
CA VAL A 125 18.96 11.32 4.22
C VAL A 125 18.08 12.54 4.45
N ARG A 126 17.44 13.03 3.38
CA ARG A 126 16.49 14.15 3.44
C ARG A 126 15.06 13.60 3.42
N VAL A 127 14.25 13.97 4.40
CA VAL A 127 12.81 13.76 4.35
C VAL A 127 12.19 14.91 3.57
N SER A 128 11.46 14.59 2.50
CA SER A 128 10.69 15.59 1.77
C SER A 128 9.38 15.87 2.53
N PRO A 129 8.99 17.14 2.73
CA PRO A 129 7.71 17.49 3.33
C PRO A 129 6.51 17.20 2.40
N THR A 130 6.75 16.86 1.12
CA THR A 130 5.70 16.56 0.15
C THR A 130 5.56 15.05 -0.06
N PRO A 131 4.36 14.45 0.06
CA PRO A 131 4.15 13.03 -0.24
C PRO A 131 4.40 12.76 -1.72
N ALA A 132 5.60 12.30 -2.07
CA ALA A 132 5.84 11.70 -3.36
C ALA A 132 5.12 10.34 -3.37
N GLY A 133 4.16 10.17 -4.28
CA GLY A 133 3.31 8.99 -4.29
C GLY A 133 4.10 7.69 -4.31
N SER A 134 3.86 6.82 -3.33
CA SER A 134 4.46 5.49 -3.31
C SER A 134 3.38 4.46 -3.63
N PHE A 135 3.47 3.87 -4.82
CA PHE A 135 2.80 2.63 -5.15
C PHE A 135 3.86 1.53 -5.11
N ARG A 136 3.64 0.49 -4.30
CA ARG A 136 4.49 -0.70 -4.29
C ARG A 136 3.77 -1.82 -5.04
N LEU A 137 4.33 -2.22 -6.19
CA LEU A 137 3.91 -3.40 -6.93
C LEU A 137 4.49 -4.66 -6.27
N ARG A 138 3.64 -5.69 -6.15
CA ARG A 138 3.98 -7.02 -5.64
C ARG A 138 5.08 -7.66 -6.50
N GLN A 139 6.16 -8.13 -5.87
CA GLN A 139 7.14 -9.01 -6.52
C GLN A 139 6.49 -10.38 -6.75
N ARG A 140 6.28 -10.77 -8.01
CA ARG A 140 5.98 -12.16 -8.37
C ARG A 140 7.24 -12.99 -8.12
N GLN A 141 7.14 -14.07 -7.35
CA GLN A 141 8.07 -15.19 -7.48
C GLN A 141 7.57 -16.06 -8.65
N PRO A 142 8.34 -16.24 -9.73
CA PRO A 142 8.06 -17.27 -10.71
C PRO A 142 8.74 -18.57 -10.26
N GLY A 143 7.94 -19.59 -10.02
CA GLY A 143 8.46 -20.93 -9.82
C GLY A 143 7.38 -21.89 -9.40
N LEU A 144 6.72 -22.53 -10.37
CA LEU A 144 6.46 -23.97 -10.32
C LEU A 144 5.95 -24.49 -11.67
N ARG A 145 6.81 -25.34 -12.25
CA ARG A 145 6.62 -26.41 -13.25
C ARG A 145 6.05 -26.07 -14.63
N SER A 146 6.94 -26.19 -15.61
CA SER A 146 6.59 -26.71 -16.93
C SER A 146 6.29 -28.21 -16.83
N GLU A 147 5.12 -28.64 -17.28
CA GLU A 147 4.96 -29.99 -17.84
C GLU A 147 4.48 -29.86 -19.28
N HIS A 148 5.30 -30.40 -20.19
CA HIS A 148 4.97 -30.66 -21.57
C HIS A 148 3.90 -31.75 -21.65
N SER A 149 2.90 -31.58 -22.51
CA SER A 149 2.43 -32.72 -23.30
C SER A 149 1.89 -32.27 -24.65
N HIS A 150 2.49 -32.84 -25.69
CA HIS A 150 2.17 -32.69 -27.09
C HIS A 150 0.72 -33.09 -27.40
N ARG A 151 0.11 -32.41 -28.39
CA ARG A 151 -0.49 -33.06 -29.56
C ARG A 151 -0.73 -32.02 -30.67
N HIS A 152 0.00 -32.19 -31.77
CA HIS A 152 -0.37 -31.66 -33.08
C HIS A 152 -1.41 -32.58 -33.72
N SER A 153 -2.44 -32.02 -34.35
CA SER A 153 -2.88 -32.43 -35.69
C SER A 153 -3.79 -31.36 -36.29
N ALA A 154 -3.54 -31.09 -37.56
CA ALA A 154 -4.15 -30.08 -38.41
C ALA A 154 -5.46 -30.58 -39.04
N THR A 155 -6.32 -29.64 -39.45
CA THR A 155 -7.16 -29.81 -40.64
C THR A 155 -7.48 -28.43 -41.24
N ASP A 156 -7.09 -28.24 -42.49
CA ASP A 156 -7.45 -27.13 -43.37
C ASP A 156 -8.94 -27.16 -43.74
N LEU A 157 -9.53 -25.99 -44.03
CA LEU A 157 -10.16 -25.71 -45.33
C LEU A 157 -10.69 -24.27 -45.42
N ALA A 158 -10.38 -23.67 -46.57
CA ALA A 158 -10.75 -22.33 -47.00
C ALA A 158 -12.22 -22.20 -47.42
N GLY A 159 -12.72 -20.96 -47.44
CA GLY A 159 -13.97 -20.57 -48.10
C GLY A 159 -14.06 -19.05 -48.25
N SER A 160 -13.84 -18.57 -49.48
CA SER A 160 -13.84 -17.17 -49.91
C SER A 160 -15.22 -16.66 -50.36
N HIS A 161 -15.27 -15.34 -50.60
CA HIS A 161 -16.30 -14.54 -51.30
C HIS A 161 -17.46 -14.01 -50.42
N GLY A 162 -17.89 -12.76 -50.53
CA GLY A 162 -17.51 -11.66 -51.42
C GLY A 162 -18.53 -10.51 -51.32
N GLN A 163 -18.07 -9.30 -51.68
CA GLN A 163 -18.82 -8.12 -52.15
C GLN A 163 -19.87 -7.47 -51.21
N ALA A 164 -19.67 -6.19 -50.84
CA ALA A 164 -20.24 -4.99 -51.47
C ALA A 164 -21.73 -4.78 -51.07
N ALA A 165 -22.29 -3.59 -50.83
CA ALA A 165 -21.93 -2.22 -51.13
C ALA A 165 -22.76 -1.28 -50.22
N ARG A 166 -22.20 -0.08 -50.00
CA ARG A 166 -22.79 1.28 -50.11
C ARG A 166 -24.22 1.62 -49.61
N HIS A 167 -24.26 2.89 -49.18
CA HIS A 167 -25.38 3.83 -48.93
C HIS A 167 -25.87 3.87 -47.47
N GLY A 168 -25.97 5.02 -46.81
CA GLY A 168 -25.71 6.41 -47.18
C GLY A 168 -26.39 7.36 -46.17
N ARG A 169 -25.79 8.54 -45.99
CA ARG A 169 -26.31 9.81 -45.39
C ARG A 169 -26.90 9.75 -43.96
N ALA A 170 -26.38 10.48 -42.98
CA ALA A 170 -26.20 11.94 -42.81
C ALA A 170 -27.45 12.71 -42.34
N SER A 171 -27.19 13.53 -41.29
CA SER A 171 -27.96 14.64 -40.70
C SER A 171 -29.09 14.23 -39.74
N GLY A 172 -29.20 14.74 -38.51
CA GLY A 172 -28.56 15.86 -37.84
C GLY A 172 -29.51 17.06 -37.72
N ARG A 173 -29.70 17.52 -36.45
CA ARG A 173 -30.60 18.56 -35.90
C ARG A 173 -32.03 18.08 -35.59
N VAL A 174 -32.61 18.36 -34.42
CA VAL A 174 -32.57 19.61 -33.61
C VAL A 174 -32.14 19.35 -32.17
#